data_AF-U2HWE1-F1
#
_entry.id   AF-U2HWE1-F1
#
_cell.length_a   1.000
_cell.length_b   1.000
_cell.length_c   1.000
_cell.angle_alpha   90.00
_cell.angle_beta   90.00
_cell.angle_gamma   90.00
#
_symmetry.space_group_name_H-M   'P 1'
#
loop_
_entity.id
_entity.type
_entity.pdbx_description
1 polymer ?
#
loop_
_entity_poly.entity_id
_entity_poly.type
_entity_poly.pdbx_seq_one_letter_code
_entity_poly.pdbx_strand_id
1 'polypeptide(L)'
;MKTIIFWISICSILITTNNIYAQVKNAKTETFHVNGNCDMCKATIEKAGSKKKEAQVTWDAGSQSASIVYDAEKTNSDAILKRIALAGYDNEKYLAPDETYTQLHSCCQYERTLKGKEIAVVNSHQTHEQGHQHHSNDEKKAESNTFQTVMGTYFSLKDALVSSDSKVATSQAKSLLQAIESLKMTTLSTKVHQIWMDQVKEITALTNNIVNSSNIADQRKHFAALSTKLYPMVKASPLASPVYYQNCPMFENGKGANWLSLNEEIKNPFYGSKMMTCGSVKEKIN
;
A
#
# COMPACT_ATOMS: atom_id res chain seq x y z
N MET A 1 57.16 36.36 -39.84
CA MET A 1 55.80 36.77 -39.42
C MET A 1 54.92 35.53 -39.35
N LYS A 2 54.35 35.25 -38.17
CA LYS A 2 53.04 34.64 -37.87
C LYS A 2 52.69 33.28 -38.52
N THR A 3 52.20 32.23 -37.88
CA THR A 3 52.03 31.75 -36.49
C THR A 3 51.41 30.35 -36.66
N ILE A 4 51.81 29.41 -35.82
CA ILE A 4 51.17 28.10 -35.61
C ILE A 4 49.72 28.30 -35.14
N ILE A 5 48.79 27.38 -35.48
CA ILE A 5 47.83 26.73 -34.55
C ILE A 5 46.95 25.71 -35.30
N PHE A 6 47.10 24.46 -34.86
CA PHE A 6 46.22 23.30 -35.03
C PHE A 6 44.87 23.58 -34.35
N TRP A 7 43.70 23.41 -35.00
CA TRP A 7 42.46 23.04 -34.30
C TRP A 7 41.52 22.28 -35.25
N ILE A 8 41.41 20.97 -34.98
CA ILE A 8 40.32 20.10 -35.42
C ILE A 8 39.03 20.64 -34.79
N SER A 9 38.02 20.94 -35.58
CA SER A 9 36.67 21.15 -35.06
C SER A 9 35.63 20.65 -36.05
N ILE A 10 35.36 19.34 -35.94
CA ILE A 10 34.12 18.71 -36.36
C ILE A 10 33.02 19.33 -35.49
N CYS A 11 32.22 20.21 -36.08
CA CYS A 11 30.99 20.70 -35.47
C CYS A 11 29.82 20.11 -36.25
N SER A 12 29.61 18.80 -36.07
CA SER A 12 28.33 18.15 -36.36
C SER A 12 27.31 18.75 -35.39
N ILE A 13 26.55 19.74 -35.87
CA ILE A 13 25.43 20.34 -35.16
C ILE A 13 24.33 19.27 -35.09
N LEU A 14 24.43 18.41 -34.08
CA LEU A 14 23.29 17.69 -33.53
C LEU A 14 22.41 18.72 -32.85
N ILE A 15 21.28 19.04 -33.48
CA ILE A 15 20.18 19.74 -32.83
C ILE A 15 19.60 18.76 -31.81
N THR A 16 20.20 18.71 -30.62
CA THR A 16 19.53 18.14 -29.45
C THR A 16 18.47 19.15 -29.04
N THR A 17 17.22 18.75 -29.17
CA THR A 17 16.10 19.47 -28.54
C THR A 17 16.36 19.49 -27.04
N ASN A 18 16.88 20.62 -26.55
CA ASN A 18 16.94 20.92 -25.13
C ASN A 18 15.51 21.02 -24.63
N ASN A 19 14.96 19.90 -24.17
CA ASN A 19 13.86 19.95 -23.24
C ASN A 19 14.44 20.50 -21.93
N ILE A 20 14.29 21.80 -21.72
CA ILE A 20 14.55 22.46 -20.45
C ILE A 20 13.48 21.97 -19.47
N TYR A 21 13.67 20.78 -18.91
CA TYR A 21 12.99 20.36 -17.70
C TYR A 21 13.81 20.90 -16.53
N ALA A 22 13.21 21.83 -15.80
CA ALA A 22 13.83 22.44 -14.63
C ALA A 22 14.35 21.35 -13.68
N GLN A 23 15.63 21.46 -13.32
CA GLN A 23 16.27 20.66 -12.29
C GLN A 23 15.45 20.69 -10.99
N VAL A 24 14.93 19.51 -10.62
CA VAL A 24 14.20 19.28 -9.38
C VAL A 24 15.14 19.60 -8.22
N LYS A 25 14.79 20.58 -7.37
CA LYS A 25 15.73 21.18 -6.40
C LYS A 25 16.23 20.20 -5.33
N ASN A 26 15.42 19.22 -4.91
CA ASN A 26 15.80 18.17 -3.95
C ASN A 26 15.61 16.77 -4.59
N ALA A 27 16.25 16.56 -5.74
CA ALA A 27 16.01 15.39 -6.59
C ALA A 27 16.40 14.07 -5.89
N LYS A 28 15.41 13.20 -5.71
CA LYS A 28 15.62 11.76 -5.50
C LYS A 28 15.16 11.02 -6.76
N THR A 29 15.97 10.05 -7.19
CA THR A 29 15.69 9.23 -8.36
C THR A 29 15.45 7.79 -7.92
N GLU A 30 14.32 7.22 -8.33
CA GLU A 30 13.97 5.82 -8.09
C GLU A 30 13.33 5.23 -9.35
N THR A 31 13.56 3.94 -9.59
CA THR A 31 13.00 3.22 -10.73
C THR A 31 12.04 2.15 -10.25
N PHE A 32 10.89 2.04 -10.91
CA PHE A 32 9.83 1.11 -10.54
C PHE A 32 9.25 0.41 -11.76
N HIS A 33 8.80 -0.82 -11.59
CA HIS A 33 8.05 -1.52 -12.64
C HIS A 33 6.65 -0.91 -12.80
N VAL A 34 6.27 -0.52 -14.01
CA VAL A 34 4.95 0.01 -14.39
C VAL A 34 4.52 -0.67 -15.69
N ASN A 35 3.40 -1.40 -15.64
CA ASN A 35 2.91 -2.17 -16.78
C ASN A 35 2.37 -1.25 -17.89
N GLY A 36 2.67 -1.58 -19.13
CA GLY A 36 2.22 -0.88 -20.35
C GLY A 36 2.90 -1.47 -21.59
N ASN A 37 2.27 -1.40 -22.77
CA ASN A 37 2.75 -2.14 -23.95
C ASN A 37 2.94 -1.30 -25.23
N CYS A 38 2.59 -0.01 -25.23
CA CYS A 38 2.67 0.84 -26.43
C CYS A 38 3.10 2.27 -26.10
N ASP A 39 3.55 3.02 -27.10
CA ASP A 39 4.00 4.42 -26.96
C ASP A 39 2.92 5.35 -26.41
N MET A 40 1.63 5.03 -26.62
CA MET A 40 0.54 5.78 -25.99
C MET A 40 0.49 5.58 -24.46
N CYS A 41 0.87 4.40 -23.98
CA CYS A 41 0.96 4.13 -22.54
C CYS A 41 2.05 5.01 -21.94
N LYS A 42 3.20 5.13 -22.61
CA LYS A 42 4.30 6.01 -22.22
C LYS A 42 3.80 7.43 -21.96
N ALA A 43 3.15 8.04 -22.95
CA ALA A 43 2.66 9.40 -22.83
C ALA A 43 1.69 9.59 -21.64
N THR A 44 0.84 8.59 -21.37
CA THR A 44 -0.13 8.66 -20.28
C THR A 44 0.51 8.46 -18.91
N ILE A 45 1.41 7.47 -18.79
CA ILE A 45 2.18 7.17 -17.56
C ILE A 45 3.06 8.37 -17.18
N GLU A 46 3.84 8.90 -18.14
CA GLU A 46 4.73 10.04 -17.90
C GLU A 46 3.94 11.29 -17.51
N LYS A 47 2.80 11.55 -18.17
CA LYS A 47 1.91 12.68 -17.85
C LYS A 47 1.28 12.55 -16.47
N ALA A 48 0.82 11.36 -16.09
CA ALA A 48 0.18 11.13 -14.79
C ALA A 48 1.18 11.26 -13.63
N GLY A 49 2.39 10.73 -13.83
CA GLY A 49 3.46 10.76 -12.83
C GLY A 49 4.18 12.12 -12.73
N SER A 50 4.27 12.87 -13.82
CA SER A 50 4.98 14.15 -13.84
C SER A 50 4.13 15.31 -13.33
N LYS A 51 4.73 16.19 -12.52
CA LYS A 51 4.13 17.45 -12.07
C LYS A 51 5.20 18.53 -11.96
N LYS A 52 4.96 19.68 -12.59
CA LYS A 52 5.93 20.78 -12.72
C LYS A 52 6.50 21.18 -11.35
N LYS A 53 7.84 21.24 -11.23
CA LYS A 53 8.60 21.57 -10.00
C LYS A 53 8.40 20.59 -8.83
N GLU A 54 7.83 19.42 -9.07
CA GLU A 54 7.55 18.40 -8.06
C GLU A 54 8.10 17.03 -8.47
N ALA A 55 7.75 16.53 -9.66
CA ALA A 55 8.18 15.22 -10.14
C ALA A 55 8.28 15.17 -11.67
N GLN A 56 9.19 14.36 -12.17
CA GLN A 56 9.33 13.99 -13.57
C GLN A 56 9.41 12.48 -13.68
N VAL A 57 8.63 11.90 -14.59
CA VAL A 57 8.59 10.47 -14.85
C VAL A 57 8.95 10.23 -16.30
N THR A 58 9.90 9.33 -16.52
CA THR A 58 10.27 8.80 -17.83
C THR A 58 9.98 7.31 -17.83
N TRP A 59 9.23 6.81 -18.80
CA TRP A 59 8.89 5.39 -18.89
C TRP A 59 9.43 4.75 -20.16
N ASP A 60 9.92 3.53 -20.03
CA ASP A 60 10.46 2.73 -21.11
C ASP A 60 9.58 1.52 -21.41
N ALA A 61 9.19 1.37 -22.68
CA ALA A 61 8.27 0.31 -23.12
C ALA A 61 8.93 -1.07 -23.17
N GLY A 62 10.21 -1.14 -23.50
CA GLY A 62 10.93 -2.42 -23.61
C GLY A 62 11.17 -3.09 -22.27
N SER A 63 11.43 -2.30 -21.23
CA SER A 63 11.68 -2.76 -19.86
C SER A 63 10.51 -2.57 -18.91
N GLN A 64 9.41 -1.95 -19.37
CA GLN A 64 8.25 -1.58 -18.55
C GLN A 64 8.64 -0.84 -17.25
N SER A 65 9.71 -0.04 -17.30
CA SER A 65 10.29 0.62 -16.13
C SER A 65 10.06 2.13 -16.17
N ALA A 66 9.53 2.68 -15.09
CA ALA A 66 9.41 4.12 -14.87
C ALA A 66 10.57 4.62 -14.01
N SER A 67 11.42 5.50 -14.57
CA SER A 67 12.37 6.28 -13.80
C SER A 67 11.71 7.56 -13.31
N ILE A 68 11.66 7.74 -12.00
CA ILE A 68 10.96 8.82 -11.31
C ILE A 68 11.99 9.70 -10.61
N VAL A 69 12.06 10.97 -11.02
CA VAL A 69 12.87 12.01 -10.37
C VAL A 69 11.94 12.97 -9.66
N TYR A 70 12.09 13.15 -8.35
CA TYR A 70 11.15 13.97 -7.58
C TYR A 70 11.78 14.77 -6.44
N ASP A 71 11.10 15.84 -6.04
CA ASP A 71 11.48 16.71 -4.94
C ASP A 71 11.03 16.05 -3.63
N ALA A 72 11.98 15.51 -2.86
CA ALA A 72 11.69 14.76 -1.64
C ALA A 72 11.00 15.58 -0.54
N GLU A 73 11.03 16.91 -0.63
CA GLU A 73 10.31 17.78 0.31
C GLU A 73 8.86 18.06 -0.11
N LYS A 74 8.49 17.75 -1.36
CA LYS A 74 7.15 18.04 -1.91
C LYS A 74 6.32 16.80 -2.21
N THR A 75 6.96 15.70 -2.53
CA THR A 75 6.30 14.44 -2.87
C THR A 75 7.21 13.25 -2.54
N ASN A 76 6.70 12.05 -2.75
CA ASN A 76 7.45 10.81 -2.67
C ASN A 76 7.06 9.89 -3.83
N SER A 77 7.82 8.80 -4.01
CA SER A 77 7.56 7.78 -5.03
C SER A 77 6.16 7.16 -4.90
N ASP A 78 5.64 7.03 -3.67
CA ASP A 78 4.32 6.46 -3.39
C ASP A 78 3.17 7.28 -4.01
N ALA A 79 3.17 8.59 -3.78
CA ALA A 79 2.18 9.50 -4.33
C ALA A 79 2.25 9.56 -5.87
N ILE A 80 3.44 9.38 -6.45
CA ILE A 80 3.65 9.35 -7.90
C ILE A 80 3.10 8.03 -8.49
N LEU A 81 3.42 6.89 -7.88
CA LEU A 81 2.92 5.57 -8.31
C LEU A 81 1.40 5.44 -8.16
N LYS A 82 0.80 6.05 -7.12
CA LYS A 82 -0.67 6.14 -7.00
C LYS A 82 -1.30 6.95 -8.13
N ARG A 83 -0.70 8.07 -8.54
CA ARG A 83 -1.18 8.85 -9.69
C ARG A 83 -1.12 8.06 -11.00
N ILE A 84 -0.07 7.28 -11.19
CA ILE A 84 0.09 6.39 -12.35
C ILE A 84 -0.99 5.28 -12.33
N ALA A 85 -1.25 4.65 -11.18
CA ALA A 85 -2.32 3.66 -11.03
C ALA A 85 -3.71 4.24 -11.25
N LEU A 86 -3.99 5.43 -10.72
CA LEU A 86 -5.25 6.15 -10.96
C LEU A 86 -5.46 6.54 -12.43
N ALA A 87 -4.40 6.56 -13.24
CA ALA A 87 -4.46 6.76 -14.68
C ALA A 87 -4.67 5.46 -15.48
N GLY A 88 -4.82 4.32 -14.81
CA GLY A 88 -5.09 3.02 -15.42
C GLY A 88 -3.91 2.05 -15.43
N TYR A 89 -2.73 2.45 -14.97
CA TYR A 89 -1.51 1.64 -15.11
C TYR A 89 -1.06 1.04 -13.78
N ASP A 90 -1.22 -0.28 -13.68
CA ASP A 90 -0.63 -1.10 -12.64
C ASP A 90 0.87 -0.87 -12.55
N ASN A 91 1.37 -0.85 -11.33
CA ASN A 91 2.79 -0.85 -11.04
C ASN A 91 3.08 -1.84 -9.91
N GLU A 92 4.35 -2.01 -9.60
CA GLU A 92 4.81 -2.95 -8.57
C GLU A 92 4.15 -2.76 -7.19
N LYS A 93 3.58 -1.58 -6.89
CA LYS A 93 2.91 -1.29 -5.60
C LYS A 93 1.40 -1.16 -5.70
N TYR A 94 0.90 -0.69 -6.84
CA TYR A 94 -0.50 -0.27 -6.98
C TYR A 94 -1.14 -0.87 -8.21
N LEU A 95 -2.29 -1.50 -7.98
CA LEU A 95 -3.21 -1.91 -9.01
C LEU A 95 -4.08 -0.69 -9.41
N ALA A 96 -4.21 -0.43 -10.70
CA ALA A 96 -5.15 0.55 -11.21
C ALA A 96 -6.60 0.16 -10.86
N PRO A 97 -7.53 1.13 -10.69
CA PRO A 97 -8.94 0.80 -10.57
C PRO A 97 -9.42 -0.01 -11.79
N ASP A 98 -10.19 -1.08 -11.57
CA ASP A 98 -10.70 -1.94 -12.65
C ASP A 98 -11.45 -1.13 -13.72
N GLU A 99 -12.22 -0.12 -13.30
CA GLU A 99 -12.95 0.78 -14.21
C GLU A 99 -12.00 1.61 -15.07
N THR A 100 -10.96 2.22 -14.50
CA THR A 100 -9.99 3.02 -15.26
C THR A 100 -9.15 2.15 -16.19
N TYR A 101 -8.75 0.96 -15.73
CA TYR A 101 -7.95 0.02 -16.52
C TYR A 101 -8.75 -0.53 -17.72
N THR A 102 -10.04 -0.87 -17.52
CA THR A 102 -10.91 -1.37 -18.61
C THR A 102 -11.22 -0.31 -19.66
N GLN A 103 -11.12 0.98 -19.31
CA GLN A 103 -11.26 2.11 -20.22
C GLN A 103 -9.98 2.46 -20.98
N LEU A 104 -8.82 1.86 -20.63
CA LEU A 104 -7.61 2.03 -21.42
C LEU A 104 -7.81 1.50 -22.83
N HIS A 105 -7.16 2.16 -23.80
CA HIS A 105 -7.10 1.67 -25.17
C HIS A 105 -6.57 0.23 -25.18
N SER A 106 -7.04 -0.59 -26.13
CA SER A 106 -6.72 -2.03 -26.18
C SER A 106 -5.21 -2.33 -26.14
N CYS A 107 -4.36 -1.47 -26.74
CA CYS A 107 -2.90 -1.64 -26.68
C CYS A 107 -2.27 -1.38 -25.30
N CYS A 108 -2.97 -0.76 -24.36
CA CYS A 108 -2.52 -0.53 -22.99
C CYS A 108 -3.13 -1.51 -21.98
N GLN A 109 -3.94 -2.47 -22.43
CA GLN A 109 -4.41 -3.56 -21.60
C GLN A 109 -3.40 -4.72 -21.67
N TYR A 110 -3.07 -5.26 -20.50
CA TYR A 110 -2.13 -6.37 -20.29
C TYR A 110 -2.67 -7.34 -19.24
N GLU A 111 -2.19 -8.58 -19.25
CA GLU A 111 -2.49 -9.52 -18.17
C GLU A 111 -2.01 -8.95 -16.84
N ARG A 112 -2.95 -8.75 -15.92
CA ARG A 112 -2.67 -8.15 -14.61
C ARG A 112 -2.11 -9.23 -13.72
N THR A 113 -0.80 -9.33 -13.65
CA THR A 113 -0.06 -10.36 -12.88
C THR A 113 -0.30 -10.30 -11.38
N LEU A 114 -0.80 -9.17 -10.86
CA LEU A 114 -1.30 -9.04 -9.49
C LEU A 114 -2.68 -9.71 -9.27
N LYS A 115 -3.41 -10.07 -10.34
CA LYS A 115 -4.79 -10.60 -10.31
C LYS A 115 -4.88 -12.13 -10.45
N GLY A 116 -3.78 -12.82 -10.77
CA GLY A 116 -3.77 -14.26 -11.08
C GLY A 116 -2.75 -15.08 -10.29
N LYS A 117 -3.16 -15.67 -9.15
CA LYS A 117 -2.58 -16.94 -8.68
C LYS A 117 -3.60 -17.77 -7.88
N GLU A 118 -4.56 -18.36 -8.61
CA GLU A 118 -5.24 -19.66 -8.41
C GLU A 118 -6.25 -19.83 -9.58
N ILE A 119 -6.60 -20.99 -10.17
CA ILE A 119 -6.87 -22.36 -9.67
C ILE A 119 -6.71 -23.38 -10.83
N ALA A 120 -6.26 -24.60 -10.55
CA ALA A 120 -6.70 -25.81 -11.26
C ALA A 120 -7.18 -26.85 -10.24
N VAL A 121 -8.42 -27.32 -10.41
CA VAL A 121 -9.15 -28.24 -9.52
C VAL A 121 -8.95 -29.69 -9.96
N VAL A 122 -8.62 -30.62 -9.04
CA VAL A 122 -9.10 -32.04 -9.03
C VAL A 122 -9.03 -32.62 -7.59
N ASN A 123 -10.09 -33.33 -7.19
CA ASN A 123 -10.25 -34.14 -5.97
C ASN A 123 -9.27 -35.34 -5.86
N SER A 124 -8.83 -35.71 -4.65
CA SER A 124 -8.99 -37.06 -4.02
C SER A 124 -8.06 -37.27 -2.80
N HIS A 125 -8.33 -38.34 -2.05
CA HIS A 125 -7.93 -38.70 -0.68
C HIS A 125 -6.45 -39.13 -0.44
N GLN A 126 -6.05 -38.99 0.84
CA GLN A 126 -5.20 -39.87 1.70
C GLN A 126 -3.64 -39.86 1.66
N THR A 127 -3.10 -39.54 2.85
CA THR A 127 -2.04 -40.22 3.67
C THR A 127 -0.52 -40.00 3.54
N HIS A 128 0.09 -39.94 4.75
CA HIS A 128 1.45 -40.27 5.28
C HIS A 128 2.70 -39.38 5.08
N GLU A 129 3.08 -38.75 6.20
CA GLU A 129 4.35 -38.80 6.97
C GLU A 129 5.78 -38.52 6.40
N GLN A 130 6.46 -37.62 7.15
CA GLN A 130 7.86 -37.57 7.63
C GLN A 130 9.06 -37.42 6.65
N GLY A 131 9.95 -36.45 6.95
CA GLY A 131 11.38 -36.54 6.62
C GLY A 131 12.18 -35.24 6.34
N HIS A 132 12.83 -34.72 7.38
CA HIS A 132 14.16 -34.06 7.45
C HIS A 132 14.59 -32.82 6.61
N GLN A 133 14.78 -31.72 7.37
CA GLN A 133 15.93 -30.78 7.49
C GLN A 133 16.97 -30.59 6.34
N HIS A 134 17.23 -29.32 5.97
CA HIS A 134 18.54 -28.67 6.16
C HIS A 134 18.52 -27.13 5.94
N HIS A 135 19.43 -26.45 6.63
CA HIS A 135 19.70 -25.00 6.70
C HIS A 135 20.14 -24.34 5.38
N SER A 136 19.80 -23.06 5.20
CA SER A 136 20.78 -21.99 4.85
C SER A 136 20.18 -20.59 5.06
N ASN A 137 21.03 -19.69 5.54
CA ASN A 137 20.76 -18.26 5.75
C ASN A 137 20.39 -17.58 4.43
N ASP A 138 19.45 -16.63 4.45
CA ASP A 138 19.48 -15.56 3.47
C ASP A 138 18.82 -14.27 3.97
N GLU A 139 19.42 -13.17 3.53
CA GLU A 139 19.20 -11.80 3.96
C GLU A 139 17.85 -11.25 3.48
N LYS A 140 17.37 -10.24 4.22
CA LYS A 140 16.03 -9.62 4.14
C LYS A 140 15.63 -9.19 2.72
N LYS A 141 14.84 -10.03 2.06
CA LYS A 141 13.99 -9.66 0.93
C LYS A 141 12.69 -9.07 1.52
N ALA A 142 12.37 -7.82 1.19
CA ALA A 142 11.13 -7.18 1.63
C ALA A 142 9.93 -7.88 0.97
N GLU A 143 9.35 -8.83 1.70
CA GLU A 143 8.12 -9.51 1.36
C GLU A 143 6.97 -8.51 1.29
N SER A 144 6.33 -8.39 0.12
CA SER A 144 5.00 -7.79 -0.02
C SER A 144 3.99 -8.68 0.70
N ASN A 145 3.93 -8.56 2.01
CA ASN A 145 3.15 -9.42 2.88
C ASN A 145 1.66 -9.03 2.81
N THR A 146 0.81 -10.02 2.59
CA THR A 146 -0.65 -9.84 2.47
C THR A 146 -1.27 -9.27 3.76
N PHE A 147 -0.61 -9.43 4.91
CA PHE A 147 -0.97 -8.80 6.18
C PHE A 147 -0.95 -7.27 6.11
N GLN A 148 -0.06 -6.66 5.31
CA GLN A 148 -0.02 -5.22 5.09
C GLN A 148 -1.33 -4.72 4.46
N THR A 149 -1.95 -5.54 3.60
CA THR A 149 -3.25 -5.23 2.98
C THR A 149 -4.37 -5.27 4.02
N VAL A 150 -4.36 -6.28 4.90
CA VAL A 150 -5.28 -6.36 6.05
C VAL A 150 -5.10 -5.13 6.95
N MET A 151 -3.87 -4.72 7.21
CA MET A 151 -3.62 -3.53 8.03
C MET A 151 -4.03 -2.22 7.33
N GLY A 152 -3.81 -2.09 6.02
CA GLY A 152 -4.27 -0.93 5.24
C GLY A 152 -5.78 -0.76 5.24
N THR A 153 -6.53 -1.86 5.10
CA THR A 153 -8.00 -1.85 5.18
C THR A 153 -8.49 -1.61 6.61
N TYR A 154 -7.78 -2.11 7.63
CA TYR A 154 -8.03 -1.76 9.04
C TYR A 154 -7.89 -0.25 9.29
N PHE A 155 -6.86 0.40 8.76
CA PHE A 155 -6.69 1.85 8.93
C PHE A 155 -7.77 2.65 8.18
N SER A 156 -8.22 2.17 7.03
CA SER A 156 -9.34 2.79 6.29
C SER A 156 -10.66 2.69 7.08
N LEU A 157 -10.92 1.54 7.72
CA LEU A 157 -12.04 1.37 8.63
C LEU A 157 -11.93 2.30 9.85
N LYS A 158 -10.74 2.41 10.46
CA LYS A 158 -10.48 3.34 11.56
C LYS A 158 -10.84 4.78 11.17
N ASP A 159 -10.40 5.25 10.00
CA ASP A 159 -10.67 6.61 9.53
C ASP A 159 -12.16 6.86 9.25
N ALA A 160 -12.89 5.85 8.76
CA ALA A 160 -14.34 5.91 8.63
C ALA A 160 -15.06 6.03 9.99
N LEU A 161 -14.55 5.36 11.03
CA LEU A 161 -15.11 5.46 12.39
C LEU A 161 -14.84 6.82 13.03
N VAL A 162 -13.70 7.44 12.70
CA VAL A 162 -13.35 8.81 13.07
C VAL A 162 -14.35 9.81 12.46
N SER A 163 -14.68 9.67 11.17
CA SER A 163 -15.68 10.53 10.52
C SER A 163 -17.12 10.30 11.02
N SER A 164 -17.34 9.27 11.84
CA SER A 164 -18.65 8.90 12.41
C SER A 164 -19.71 8.55 11.35
N ASP A 165 -19.30 8.14 10.16
CA ASP A 165 -20.20 7.68 9.10
C ASP A 165 -20.34 6.16 9.16
N SER A 166 -21.49 5.70 9.68
CA SER A 166 -21.74 4.27 9.85
C SER A 166 -21.79 3.49 8.52
N LYS A 167 -22.25 4.12 7.44
CA LYS A 167 -22.34 3.45 6.12
C LYS A 167 -20.95 3.29 5.51
N VAL A 168 -20.13 4.33 5.61
CA VAL A 168 -18.73 4.27 5.17
C VAL A 168 -17.96 3.27 6.03
N ALA A 169 -18.18 3.24 7.34
CA ALA A 169 -17.57 2.23 8.22
C ALA A 169 -17.99 0.81 7.83
N THR A 170 -19.27 0.55 7.53
CA THR A 170 -19.72 -0.75 6.99
C THR A 170 -19.01 -1.09 5.68
N SER A 171 -18.90 -0.14 4.76
CA SER A 171 -18.21 -0.36 3.47
C SER A 171 -16.74 -0.74 3.66
N GLN A 172 -16.02 0.00 4.51
CA GLN A 172 -14.62 -0.27 4.80
C GLN A 172 -14.43 -1.58 5.57
N ALA A 173 -15.37 -1.94 6.45
CA ALA A 173 -15.36 -3.23 7.12
C ALA A 173 -15.57 -4.40 6.16
N LYS A 174 -16.35 -4.23 5.08
CA LYS A 174 -16.47 -5.24 4.01
C LYS A 174 -15.14 -5.42 3.28
N SER A 175 -14.45 -4.32 2.96
CA SER A 175 -13.12 -4.39 2.35
C SER A 175 -12.10 -5.07 3.26
N LEU A 176 -12.15 -4.79 4.58
CA LEU A 176 -11.32 -5.48 5.56
C LEU A 176 -11.65 -6.98 5.64
N LEU A 177 -12.93 -7.34 5.65
CA LEU A 177 -13.36 -8.74 5.67
C LEU A 177 -12.84 -9.51 4.45
N GLN A 178 -12.97 -8.91 3.26
CA GLN A 178 -12.42 -9.48 2.02
C GLN A 178 -10.90 -9.63 2.07
N ALA A 179 -10.18 -8.66 2.64
CA ALA A 179 -8.74 -8.75 2.82
C ALA A 179 -8.34 -9.86 3.81
N ILE A 180 -9.11 -10.04 4.90
CA ILE A 180 -8.93 -11.13 5.87
C ILE A 180 -9.14 -12.49 5.19
N GLU A 181 -10.21 -12.64 4.40
CA GLU A 181 -10.55 -13.88 3.69
C GLU A 181 -9.56 -14.21 2.58
N SER A 182 -8.98 -13.18 1.94
CA SER A 182 -7.98 -13.34 0.88
C SER A 182 -6.55 -13.53 1.41
N LEU A 183 -6.35 -13.48 2.74
CA LEU A 183 -5.03 -13.60 3.35
C LEU A 183 -4.47 -15.01 3.14
N LYS A 184 -3.38 -15.09 2.38
CA LYS A 184 -2.68 -16.35 2.16
C LYS A 184 -1.75 -16.64 3.33
N MET A 185 -2.10 -17.61 4.15
CA MET A 185 -1.33 -18.03 5.33
C MET A 185 0.14 -18.37 5.07
N THR A 186 0.46 -18.81 3.84
CA THR A 186 1.82 -19.12 3.38
C THR A 186 2.70 -17.89 3.17
N THR A 187 2.11 -16.69 3.16
CA THR A 187 2.82 -15.41 2.98
C THR A 187 3.09 -14.70 4.31
N LEU A 188 2.65 -15.30 5.42
CA LEU A 188 2.90 -14.79 6.76
C LEU A 188 4.21 -15.36 7.29
N SER A 189 4.98 -14.54 8.00
CA SER A 189 6.10 -15.04 8.79
C SER A 189 5.60 -16.02 9.85
N THR A 190 6.44 -16.98 10.26
CA THR A 190 6.07 -18.05 11.22
C THR A 190 5.40 -17.50 12.48
N LYS A 191 5.90 -16.38 13.01
CA LYS A 191 5.37 -15.74 14.22
C LYS A 191 3.99 -15.11 13.99
N VAL A 192 3.78 -14.44 12.86
CA VAL A 192 2.47 -13.87 12.52
C VAL A 192 1.47 -14.96 12.19
N HIS A 193 1.89 -16.01 11.49
CA HIS A 193 1.05 -17.16 11.16
C HIS A 193 0.48 -17.82 12.42
N GLN A 194 1.31 -18.06 13.44
CA GLN A 194 0.86 -18.65 14.72
C GLN A 194 -0.20 -17.78 15.39
N ILE A 195 0.06 -16.48 15.55
CA ILE A 195 -0.88 -15.55 16.19
C ILE A 195 -2.18 -15.45 15.35
N TRP A 196 -2.06 -15.43 14.02
CA TRP A 196 -3.21 -15.36 13.14
C TRP A 196 -4.10 -16.60 13.27
N MET A 197 -3.52 -17.81 13.28
CA MET A 197 -4.29 -19.04 13.45
C MET A 197 -5.08 -19.08 14.75
N ASP A 198 -4.52 -18.53 15.83
CA ASP A 198 -5.19 -18.46 17.13
C ASP A 198 -6.35 -17.44 17.16
N GLN A 199 -6.32 -16.42 16.30
CA GLN A 199 -7.19 -15.26 16.43
C GLN A 199 -8.12 -15.03 15.23
N VAL A 200 -7.88 -15.66 14.08
CA VAL A 200 -8.58 -15.39 12.82
C VAL A 200 -10.09 -15.55 12.95
N LYS A 201 -10.56 -16.58 13.67
CA LYS A 201 -12.00 -16.80 13.89
C LYS A 201 -12.66 -15.60 14.57
N GLU A 202 -12.02 -15.05 15.60
CA GLU A 202 -12.54 -13.89 16.31
C GLU A 202 -12.39 -12.61 15.49
N ILE A 203 -11.27 -12.42 14.80
CA ILE A 203 -11.03 -11.29 13.88
C ILE A 203 -12.13 -11.23 12.80
N THR A 204 -12.40 -12.37 12.16
CA THR A 204 -13.45 -12.50 11.15
C THR A 204 -14.84 -12.25 11.73
N ALA A 205 -15.13 -12.79 12.92
CA ALA A 205 -16.42 -12.57 13.58
C ALA A 205 -16.64 -11.10 13.97
N LEU A 206 -15.63 -10.45 14.55
CA LEU A 206 -15.68 -9.04 14.91
C LEU A 206 -15.86 -8.15 13.69
N THR A 207 -15.14 -8.43 12.60
CA THR A 207 -15.26 -7.68 11.35
C THR A 207 -16.66 -7.85 10.73
N ASN A 208 -17.19 -9.07 10.71
CA ASN A 208 -18.57 -9.33 10.29
C ASN A 208 -19.61 -8.57 11.12
N ASN A 209 -19.42 -8.49 12.44
CA ASN A 209 -20.33 -7.72 13.29
C ASN A 209 -20.31 -6.21 12.97
N ILE A 210 -19.16 -5.66 12.55
CA ILE A 210 -19.08 -4.28 12.06
C ILE A 210 -19.84 -4.14 10.74
N VAL A 211 -19.66 -5.09 9.82
CA VAL A 211 -20.37 -5.12 8.52
C VAL A 211 -21.90 -5.15 8.70
N ASN A 212 -22.38 -5.96 9.64
CA ASN A 212 -23.81 -6.20 9.85
C ASN A 212 -24.48 -5.17 10.77
N SER A 213 -23.71 -4.26 11.38
CA SER A 213 -24.26 -3.20 12.22
C SER A 213 -24.46 -1.90 11.43
N SER A 214 -25.62 -1.27 11.63
CA SER A 214 -25.94 0.08 11.16
C SER A 214 -25.79 1.15 12.26
N ASN A 215 -25.35 0.75 13.46
CA ASN A 215 -25.15 1.62 14.60
C ASN A 215 -23.66 1.89 14.81
N ILE A 216 -23.26 3.16 14.67
CA ILE A 216 -21.86 3.58 14.84
C ILE A 216 -21.28 3.22 16.22
N ALA A 217 -22.10 3.25 17.28
CA ALA A 217 -21.64 2.90 18.61
C ALA A 217 -21.28 1.41 18.72
N ASP A 218 -22.08 0.54 18.10
CA ASP A 218 -21.81 -0.91 18.11
C ASP A 218 -20.64 -1.26 17.18
N GLN A 219 -20.54 -0.60 16.01
CA GLN A 219 -19.36 -0.72 15.14
C GLN A 219 -18.06 -0.38 15.88
N ARG A 220 -18.07 0.67 16.71
CA ARG A 220 -16.92 1.07 17.54
C ARG A 220 -16.55 0.05 18.61
N LYS A 221 -17.54 -0.58 19.25
CA LYS A 221 -17.29 -1.66 20.23
C LYS A 221 -16.58 -2.85 19.58
N HIS A 222 -17.08 -3.29 18.42
CA HIS A 222 -16.45 -4.37 17.66
C HIS A 222 -15.07 -3.97 17.15
N PHE A 223 -14.89 -2.74 16.68
CA PHE A 223 -13.59 -2.22 16.26
C PHE A 223 -12.56 -2.16 17.40
N ALA A 224 -12.96 -1.79 18.62
CA ALA A 224 -12.10 -1.81 19.80
C ALA A 224 -11.58 -3.23 20.10
N ALA A 225 -12.47 -4.22 20.07
CA ALA A 225 -12.10 -5.62 20.24
C ALA A 225 -11.19 -6.11 19.09
N LEU A 226 -11.50 -5.74 17.85
CA LEU A 226 -10.70 -6.09 16.67
C LEU A 226 -9.28 -5.53 16.76
N SER A 227 -9.15 -4.27 17.17
CA SER A 227 -7.86 -3.60 17.37
C SER A 227 -6.97 -4.33 18.38
N THR A 228 -7.58 -4.87 19.43
CA THR A 228 -6.88 -5.65 20.47
C THR A 228 -6.30 -6.95 19.90
N LYS A 229 -7.04 -7.61 18.98
CA LYS A 229 -6.58 -8.84 18.31
C LYS A 229 -5.50 -8.55 17.27
N LEU A 230 -5.58 -7.44 16.53
CA LEU A 230 -4.57 -7.14 15.51
C LEU A 230 -3.23 -6.64 16.08
N TYR A 231 -3.23 -6.02 17.25
CA TYR A 231 -2.03 -5.48 17.91
C TYR A 231 -0.83 -6.46 18.02
N PRO A 232 -0.95 -7.69 18.56
CA PRO A 232 0.17 -8.62 18.66
C PRO A 232 0.80 -8.98 17.31
N MET A 233 -0.01 -9.01 16.23
CA MET A 233 0.49 -9.32 14.88
C MET A 233 1.28 -8.15 14.29
N VAL A 234 0.84 -6.91 14.52
CA VAL A 234 1.61 -5.72 14.13
C VAL A 234 2.94 -5.64 14.88
N LYS A 235 2.98 -6.07 16.16
CA LYS A 235 4.25 -6.18 16.90
C LYS A 235 5.14 -7.31 16.39
N ALA A 236 4.56 -8.40 15.93
CA ALA A 236 5.30 -9.55 15.40
C ALA A 236 5.85 -9.29 13.99
N SER A 237 5.19 -8.44 13.21
CA SER A 237 5.62 -7.99 11.87
C SER A 237 5.32 -6.51 11.70
N PRO A 238 6.24 -5.63 12.14
CA PRO A 238 6.11 -4.19 11.93
C PRO A 238 5.91 -3.82 10.46
N LEU A 239 5.14 -2.76 10.24
CA LEU A 239 4.88 -2.23 8.89
C LEU A 239 6.06 -1.35 8.44
N ALA A 240 6.13 -1.05 7.14
CA ALA A 240 7.18 -0.19 6.59
C ALA A 240 7.16 1.26 7.14
N SER A 241 6.05 1.67 7.74
CA SER A 241 5.90 2.96 8.41
C SER A 241 5.58 2.75 9.89
N PRO A 242 6.00 3.68 10.77
CA PRO A 242 5.70 3.57 12.19
C PRO A 242 4.20 3.45 12.45
N VAL A 243 3.85 2.53 13.34
CA VAL A 243 2.47 2.35 13.81
C VAL A 243 2.38 2.78 15.27
N TYR A 244 1.44 3.67 15.56
CA TYR A 244 1.17 4.18 16.89
C TYR A 244 0.03 3.39 17.52
N TYR A 245 0.31 2.73 18.64
CA TYR A 245 -0.72 2.14 19.49
C TYR A 245 -1.25 3.23 20.41
N GLN A 246 -2.48 3.66 20.17
CA GLN A 246 -3.12 4.78 20.84
C GLN A 246 -4.25 4.29 21.76
N ASN A 247 -4.56 5.06 22.80
CA ASN A 247 -5.50 4.69 23.85
C ASN A 247 -6.55 5.79 24.08
N CYS A 248 -7.79 5.36 24.32
CA CYS A 248 -8.86 6.18 24.85
C CYS A 248 -9.25 5.61 26.21
N PRO A 249 -9.01 6.34 27.32
CA PRO A 249 -9.30 5.83 28.67
C PRO A 249 -10.80 5.83 28.99
N MET A 250 -11.61 6.64 28.30
CA MET A 250 -13.02 6.84 28.62
C MET A 250 -13.97 5.88 27.91
N PHE A 251 -13.50 5.13 26.91
CA PHE A 251 -14.36 4.25 26.13
C PHE A 251 -15.05 3.19 26.99
N GLU A 252 -16.29 2.82 26.63
CA GLU A 252 -17.11 1.82 27.33
C GLU A 252 -17.18 2.04 28.86
N ASN A 253 -17.65 3.22 29.26
CA ASN A 253 -17.81 3.62 30.67
C ASN A 253 -16.49 3.59 31.46
N GLY A 254 -15.40 4.07 30.85
CA GLY A 254 -14.09 4.16 31.50
C GLY A 254 -13.30 2.83 31.55
N LYS A 255 -13.78 1.77 30.90
CA LYS A 255 -12.98 0.54 30.70
C LYS A 255 -11.76 0.80 29.82
N GLY A 256 -11.89 1.76 28.91
CA GLY A 256 -10.87 2.14 27.95
C GLY A 256 -10.73 1.15 26.80
N ALA A 257 -10.12 1.62 25.72
CA ALA A 257 -9.77 0.80 24.56
C ALA A 257 -8.58 1.37 23.82
N ASN A 258 -7.94 0.51 23.03
CA ASN A 258 -6.78 0.87 22.23
C ASN A 258 -7.08 0.67 20.73
N TRP A 259 -6.33 1.40 19.90
CA TRP A 259 -6.34 1.23 18.44
C TRP A 259 -4.94 1.44 17.86
N LEU A 260 -4.74 1.01 16.63
CA LEU A 260 -3.51 1.22 15.86
C LEU A 260 -3.71 2.39 14.89
N SER A 261 -2.70 3.24 14.72
CA SER A 261 -2.75 4.41 13.84
C SER A 261 -1.44 4.57 13.06
N LEU A 262 -1.52 5.05 11.82
CA LEU A 262 -0.34 5.47 11.05
C LEU A 262 0.12 6.90 11.41
N ASN A 263 -0.69 7.64 12.16
CA ASN A 263 -0.40 9.02 12.55
C ASN A 263 -0.17 9.09 14.05
N GLU A 264 0.82 9.87 14.46
CA GLU A 264 1.08 10.19 15.88
C GLU A 264 -0.05 11.01 16.49
N GLU A 265 -0.62 11.92 15.70
CA GLU A 265 -1.77 12.74 16.09
C GLU A 265 -2.96 11.86 16.49
N ILE A 266 -3.63 12.21 17.58
CA ILE A 266 -4.81 11.50 18.06
C ILE A 266 -6.01 11.89 17.20
N LYS A 267 -6.57 10.89 16.51
CA LYS A 267 -7.89 10.93 15.87
C LYS A 267 -8.72 9.77 16.38
N ASN A 268 -9.49 10.02 17.44
CA ASN A 268 -10.16 9.01 18.24
C ASN A 268 -11.34 8.35 17.47
N PRO A 269 -11.23 7.07 17.08
CA PRO A 269 -12.26 6.38 16.32
C PRO A 269 -13.51 6.05 17.14
N PHE A 270 -13.44 6.13 18.47
CA PHE A 270 -14.51 5.74 19.38
C PHE A 270 -15.51 6.86 19.72
N TYR A 271 -15.08 8.12 19.59
CA TYR A 271 -15.93 9.27 19.84
C TYR A 271 -16.07 10.20 18.63
N GLY A 272 -15.24 10.04 17.60
CA GLY A 272 -15.30 10.84 16.38
C GLY A 272 -15.22 12.33 16.69
N SER A 273 -16.06 13.14 16.07
CA SER A 273 -16.07 14.60 16.27
C SER A 273 -16.33 15.05 17.70
N LYS A 274 -16.95 14.22 18.55
CA LYS A 274 -17.24 14.58 19.96
C LYS A 274 -15.98 14.70 20.81
N MET A 275 -14.96 13.89 20.53
CA MET A 275 -13.71 13.85 21.30
C MET A 275 -12.52 13.49 20.39
N MET A 276 -12.42 14.16 19.24
CA MET A 276 -11.50 13.81 18.15
C MET A 276 -10.06 13.67 18.62
N THR A 277 -9.60 14.57 19.48
CA THR A 277 -8.21 14.63 19.96
C THR A 277 -8.01 13.99 21.34
N CYS A 278 -9.06 13.38 21.91
CA CYS A 278 -8.97 12.77 23.24
C CYS A 278 -8.33 11.39 23.16
N GLY A 279 -7.17 11.24 23.79
CA GLY A 279 -6.45 9.97 23.87
C GLY A 279 -4.96 10.20 24.13
N SER A 280 -4.18 9.12 24.08
CA SER A 280 -2.73 9.19 24.20
C SER A 280 -2.04 8.11 23.38
N VAL A 281 -0.81 8.36 22.94
CA VAL A 281 0.06 7.34 22.36
C VAL A 281 0.61 6.49 23.51
N LYS A 282 0.42 5.17 23.44
CA LYS A 282 0.96 4.19 24.38
C LYS A 282 2.28 3.61 23.92
N GLU A 283 2.41 3.35 22.62
CA GLU A 283 3.60 2.74 22.02
C GLU A 283 3.77 3.21 20.58
N LYS A 284 5.01 3.40 20.15
CA LYS A 284 5.40 3.55 18.74
C LYS A 284 6.10 2.26 18.31
N ILE A 285 5.51 1.56 17.35
CA ILE A 285 6.01 0.32 16.76
C ILE A 285 6.77 0.69 15.49
N ASN A 286 8.04 0.28 15.38
CA ASN A 286 8.91 0.51 14.21
C ASN A 286 9.29 -0.80 13.55
#